data_AF-A0AAU7VWN5-F1
#
_entry.id   AF-A0AAU7VWN5-F1
#
_cell.length_a   1.000
_cell.length_b   1.000
_cell.length_c   1.000
_cell.angle_alpha   90.00
_cell.angle_beta   90.00
_cell.angle_gamma   90.00
#
_symmetry.space_group_name_H-M   'P 1'
#
loop_
_entity.id
_entity.type
_entity.pdbx_description
1 polymer ?
#
loop_
_entity_poly.entity_id
_entity_poly.type
_entity_poly.pdbx_seq_one_letter_code
_entity_poly.pdbx_strand_id
1 'polypeptide(L)'
;MGTVEDRDASQREPVSTGRDSVPKGRLTFRTVWGGPFPQAGFIEELARIKQHVRTVDFSYHFDLFLTVGGEITPVPSPSGLRTPRVFLPRRTVTGEIRISNDDVSAASDPIAFLRQTIHAAVADLMSRIAARDTAFDVDAERGKIAFLIDEEATPDADAAPDAATPAAEKTSQ
;
A
#
# COMPACT_ATOMS: atom_id res chain seq x y z
N MET A 1 63.57 -4.72 -35.83
CA MET A 1 63.87 -3.58 -34.94
C MET A 1 63.28 -2.35 -35.59
N GLY A 2 62.24 -1.68 -35.11
CA GLY A 2 61.27 -1.82 -34.02
C GLY A 2 60.24 -0.71 -34.32
N THR A 3 59.04 -1.10 -34.76
CA THR A 3 57.76 -1.04 -34.04
C THR A 3 57.31 0.37 -33.64
N VAL A 4 56.18 0.72 -34.24
CA VAL A 4 55.38 1.94 -34.23
C VAL A 4 54.93 2.33 -32.82
N GLU A 5 54.94 3.64 -32.57
CA GLU A 5 54.52 4.33 -31.36
C GLU A 5 53.07 4.03 -30.96
N ASP A 6 52.94 3.68 -29.68
CA ASP A 6 51.95 4.11 -28.69
C ASP A 6 50.50 4.34 -29.16
N ARG A 7 49.69 3.27 -29.01
CA ARG A 7 48.24 3.43 -28.86
C ARG A 7 47.94 3.55 -27.36
N ASP A 8 47.75 4.78 -26.90
CA ASP A 8 47.09 5.09 -25.64
C ASP A 8 45.63 4.61 -25.74
N ALA A 9 45.41 3.37 -25.31
CA ALA A 9 44.11 2.75 -25.14
C ALA A 9 43.97 2.37 -23.66
N SER A 10 43.71 3.36 -22.81
CA SER A 10 43.20 3.13 -21.46
C SER A 10 41.98 4.01 -21.19
N GLN A 11 40.97 3.86 -22.05
CA GLN A 11 39.59 3.94 -21.59
C GLN A 11 39.32 2.75 -20.67
N ARG A 12 39.52 2.95 -19.37
CA ARG A 12 38.81 2.17 -18.34
C ARG A 12 37.75 3.09 -17.76
N GLU A 13 36.66 3.24 -18.51
CA GLU A 13 35.43 3.70 -17.90
C GLU A 13 35.05 2.70 -16.81
N PRO A 14 34.71 3.14 -15.58
CA PRO A 14 34.21 2.23 -14.58
C PRO A 14 32.93 1.61 -15.15
N VAL A 15 32.91 0.28 -15.26
CA VAL A 15 31.65 -0.45 -15.44
C VAL A 15 30.80 -0.06 -14.24
N SER A 16 29.90 0.90 -14.45
CA SER A 16 28.83 1.12 -13.51
C SER A 16 28.04 -0.16 -13.60
N THR A 17 28.26 -1.06 -12.64
CA THR A 17 27.27 -2.04 -12.23
C THR A 17 26.01 -1.23 -11.95
N GLY A 18 25.19 -1.06 -12.99
CA GLY A 18 23.84 -0.60 -12.86
C GLY A 18 23.27 -1.51 -11.79
N ARG A 19 22.95 -0.93 -10.63
CA ARG A 19 22.28 -1.65 -9.55
C ARG A 19 21.20 -2.46 -10.26
N ASP A 20 21.29 -3.78 -10.20
CA ASP A 20 20.18 -4.66 -10.50
C ASP A 20 19.05 -4.22 -9.58
N SER A 21 18.28 -3.23 -10.03
CA SER A 21 17.14 -2.73 -9.32
C SER A 21 16.14 -3.87 -9.43
N VAL A 22 16.12 -4.71 -8.41
CA VAL A 22 15.12 -5.77 -8.25
C VAL A 22 13.79 -5.17 -8.67
N PRO A 23 13.10 -5.74 -9.67
CA PRO A 23 11.90 -5.13 -10.21
C PRO A 23 10.91 -4.89 -9.06
N LYS A 24 10.61 -3.62 -8.83
CA LYS A 24 9.75 -3.18 -7.74
C LYS A 24 8.30 -3.40 -8.14
N GLY A 25 7.64 -4.25 -7.38
CA GLY A 25 6.20 -4.41 -7.41
C GLY A 25 5.49 -3.24 -6.75
N ARG A 26 4.18 -3.15 -7.00
CA ARG A 26 3.29 -2.13 -6.43
C ARG A 26 1.98 -2.77 -6.03
N LEU A 27 1.25 -2.13 -5.13
CA LEU A 27 -0.10 -2.53 -4.75
C LEU A 27 -1.14 -1.61 -5.36
N THR A 28 -2.11 -2.18 -6.09
CA THR A 28 -3.14 -1.43 -6.83
C THR A 28 -4.52 -1.98 -6.49
N PHE A 29 -5.47 -1.07 -6.26
CA PHE A 29 -6.88 -1.39 -6.05
C PHE A 29 -7.74 -0.87 -7.19
N ARG A 30 -8.51 -1.76 -7.80
CA ARG A 30 -9.63 -1.42 -8.68
C ARG A 30 -10.91 -1.55 -7.87
N THR A 31 -11.52 -0.42 -7.54
CA THR A 31 -12.68 -0.39 -6.65
C THR A 31 -13.97 -0.41 -7.45
N VAL A 32 -14.91 -1.27 -7.05
CA VAL A 32 -16.28 -1.34 -7.55
C VAL A 32 -17.22 -1.09 -6.38
N TRP A 33 -18.15 -0.16 -6.57
CA TRP A 33 -19.16 0.20 -5.58
C TRP A 33 -20.49 -0.43 -5.94
N GLY A 34 -21.08 -1.18 -5.01
CA GLY A 34 -22.38 -1.83 -5.17
C GLY A 34 -23.57 -0.89 -5.01
N GLY A 35 -23.37 0.43 -5.04
CA GLY A 35 -24.42 1.42 -4.92
C GLY A 35 -23.85 2.85 -4.95
N PRO A 36 -24.72 3.87 -5.13
CA PRO A 36 -24.30 5.27 -5.18
C PRO A 36 -23.89 5.84 -3.82
N PHE A 37 -24.35 5.21 -2.72
CA PHE A 37 -24.12 5.67 -1.36
C PHE A 37 -23.35 4.60 -0.56
N PRO A 38 -22.01 4.53 -0.69
CA PRO A 38 -21.23 3.73 0.23
C PRO A 38 -21.31 4.32 1.66
N GLN A 39 -20.95 3.52 2.66
CA GLN A 39 -20.86 3.98 4.04
C GLN A 39 -19.96 5.22 4.16
N ALA A 40 -20.34 6.15 5.02
CA ALA A 40 -19.67 7.44 5.17
C ALA A 40 -18.17 7.24 5.48
N GLY A 41 -17.31 8.01 4.80
CA GLY A 41 -15.86 7.95 4.98
C GLY A 41 -15.15 6.86 4.16
N PHE A 42 -15.84 5.91 3.55
CA PHE A 42 -15.19 4.82 2.80
C PHE A 42 -14.45 5.32 1.55
N ILE A 43 -15.02 6.29 0.85
CA ILE A 43 -14.40 6.83 -0.37
C ILE A 43 -13.11 7.56 0.00
N GLU A 44 -13.17 8.43 1.00
CA GLU A 44 -12.05 9.20 1.52
C GLU A 44 -10.96 8.29 2.06
N GLU A 45 -11.34 7.28 2.84
CA GLU A 45 -10.39 6.34 3.42
C GLU A 45 -9.71 5.48 2.35
N LEU A 46 -10.45 4.96 1.37
CA LEU A 46 -9.83 4.23 0.27
C LEU A 46 -8.92 5.12 -0.58
N ALA A 47 -9.22 6.40 -0.71
CA ALA A 47 -8.32 7.34 -1.37
C ALA A 47 -7.02 7.52 -0.57
N ARG A 48 -7.10 7.66 0.76
CA ARG A 48 -5.93 7.73 1.66
C ARG A 48 -5.07 6.47 1.57
N ILE A 49 -5.70 5.29 1.67
CA ILE A 49 -5.02 4.01 1.53
C ILE A 49 -4.33 3.92 0.17
N LYS A 50 -5.05 4.21 -0.92
CA LYS A 50 -4.48 4.18 -2.28
C LYS A 50 -3.30 5.14 -2.44
N GLN A 51 -3.35 6.30 -1.81
CA GLN A 51 -2.27 7.27 -1.86
C GLN A 51 -1.04 6.77 -1.10
N HIS A 52 -1.22 6.18 0.08
CA HIS A 52 -0.13 5.64 0.87
C HIS A 52 0.53 4.44 0.19
N VAL A 53 -0.24 3.48 -0.31
CA VAL A 53 0.32 2.28 -0.95
C VAL A 53 1.06 2.58 -2.26
N ARG A 54 0.80 3.73 -2.90
CA ARG A 54 1.54 4.19 -4.08
C ARG A 54 2.99 4.57 -3.77
N THR A 55 3.30 4.94 -2.53
CA THR A 55 4.67 5.30 -2.12
C THR A 55 5.45 4.10 -1.58
N VAL A 56 4.83 2.92 -1.56
CA VAL A 56 5.42 1.69 -1.00
C VAL A 56 5.87 0.77 -2.14
N ASP A 57 7.15 0.38 -2.10
CA ASP A 57 7.71 -0.60 -3.02
C ASP A 57 7.56 -2.01 -2.47
N PHE A 58 6.86 -2.87 -3.22
CA PHE A 58 6.67 -4.29 -2.88
C PHE A 58 7.58 -5.18 -3.70
N SER A 59 7.81 -6.42 -3.25
CA SER A 59 8.55 -7.40 -4.05
C SER A 59 7.71 -8.03 -5.17
N TYR A 60 6.37 -7.96 -5.04
CA TYR A 60 5.40 -8.46 -6.00
C TYR A 60 4.41 -7.36 -6.39
N HIS A 61 3.85 -7.47 -7.60
CA HIS A 61 2.74 -6.63 -8.02
C HIS A 61 1.42 -7.22 -7.51
N PHE A 62 0.70 -6.47 -6.68
CA PHE A 62 -0.65 -6.81 -6.24
C PHE A 62 -1.67 -6.04 -7.10
N ASP A 63 -2.45 -6.74 -7.92
CA ASP A 63 -3.56 -6.17 -8.70
C ASP A 63 -4.88 -6.72 -8.13
N LEU A 64 -5.48 -5.94 -7.23
CA LEU A 64 -6.62 -6.37 -6.43
C LEU A 64 -7.89 -5.65 -6.87
N PHE A 65 -8.98 -6.42 -6.99
CA PHE A 65 -10.32 -5.86 -7.07
C PHE A 65 -10.87 -5.68 -5.66
N LEU A 66 -11.44 -4.53 -5.37
CA LEU A 66 -12.12 -4.24 -4.11
C LEU A 66 -13.59 -3.99 -4.42
N THR A 67 -14.45 -4.94 -4.07
CA THR A 67 -15.90 -4.84 -4.25
C THR A 67 -16.52 -4.47 -2.92
N VAL A 68 -17.07 -3.26 -2.82
CA VAL A 68 -17.81 -2.83 -1.63
C VAL A 68 -19.30 -3.00 -1.92
N GLY A 69 -19.96 -3.86 -1.14
CA GLY A 69 -21.39 -4.09 -1.24
C GLY A 69 -22.17 -2.81 -0.98
N GLY A 70 -23.28 -2.66 -1.70
CA GLY A 70 -24.19 -1.53 -1.53
C GLY A 70 -25.62 -1.95 -1.79
N GLU A 71 -26.52 -0.98 -1.77
CA GLU A 71 -27.96 -1.20 -1.92
C GLU A 71 -28.34 -1.90 -3.24
N ILE A 72 -27.61 -1.62 -4.33
CA ILE A 72 -27.91 -2.15 -5.67
C ILE A 72 -27.29 -3.53 -5.87
N THR A 73 -26.05 -3.70 -5.43
CA THR A 73 -25.29 -4.94 -5.55
C THR A 73 -24.82 -5.37 -4.16
N PRO A 74 -25.60 -6.20 -3.47
CA PRO A 74 -25.20 -6.73 -2.18
C PRO A 74 -24.04 -7.70 -2.37
N VAL A 75 -23.13 -7.69 -1.40
CA VAL A 75 -22.02 -8.63 -1.32
C VAL A 75 -22.31 -9.56 -0.14
N PRO A 76 -22.33 -10.89 -0.34
CA PRO A 76 -22.65 -11.81 0.74
C PRO A 76 -21.53 -11.85 1.78
N SER A 77 -21.91 -11.89 3.04
CA SER A 77 -21.01 -12.18 4.16
C SER A 77 -20.45 -13.61 4.10
N PRO A 78 -19.25 -13.86 4.64
CA PRO A 78 -18.36 -12.90 5.30
C PRO A 78 -17.49 -12.10 4.31
N SER A 79 -17.13 -10.88 4.69
CA SER A 79 -16.15 -10.04 4.02
C SER A 79 -14.78 -10.71 3.99
N GLY A 80 -13.96 -10.35 3.01
CA GLY A 80 -12.58 -10.80 2.88
C GLY A 80 -12.18 -11.20 1.48
N LEU A 81 -11.07 -11.93 1.39
CA LEU A 81 -10.44 -12.29 0.13
C LEU A 81 -11.16 -13.43 -0.58
N ARG A 82 -11.27 -13.31 -1.90
CA ARG A 82 -11.82 -14.29 -2.83
C ARG A 82 -10.88 -14.48 -4.01
N THR A 83 -10.93 -15.70 -4.56
CA THR A 83 -10.20 -16.13 -5.76
C THR A 83 -8.72 -15.71 -5.82
N PRO A 84 -7.93 -15.88 -4.74
CA PRO A 84 -6.53 -15.47 -4.73
C PRO A 84 -5.69 -16.30 -5.72
N ARG A 85 -4.87 -15.63 -6.53
CA ARG A 85 -3.97 -16.26 -7.50
C ARG A 85 -2.59 -15.63 -7.43
N VAL A 86 -1.56 -16.48 -7.39
CA VAL A 86 -0.15 -16.09 -7.39
C VAL A 86 0.51 -16.56 -8.68
N PHE A 87 1.12 -15.64 -9.42
CA PHE A 87 1.81 -15.87 -10.68
C PHE A 87 3.31 -15.59 -10.51
N LEU A 88 4.07 -16.60 -10.08
CA LEU A 88 5.51 -16.47 -9.79
C LEU A 88 6.34 -15.91 -10.97
N PRO A 89 6.18 -16.38 -12.22
CA PRO A 89 7.03 -15.91 -13.33
C PRO A 89 6.86 -14.42 -13.64
N ARG A 90 5.69 -13.86 -13.32
CA ARG A 90 5.36 -12.45 -13.52
C ARG A 90 5.45 -11.63 -12.23
N ARG A 91 5.83 -12.25 -11.11
CA ARG A 91 5.76 -11.70 -9.75
C ARG A 91 4.46 -10.92 -9.50
N THR A 92 3.34 -11.49 -9.92
CA THR A 92 2.03 -10.82 -9.83
C THR A 92 1.09 -11.64 -8.96
N VAL A 93 0.30 -10.96 -8.13
CA VAL A 93 -0.73 -11.55 -7.30
C VAL A 93 -2.04 -10.81 -7.56
N THR A 94 -3.11 -11.58 -7.75
CA THR A 94 -4.44 -11.06 -8.00
C THR A 94 -5.43 -11.66 -7.02
N GLY A 95 -6.47 -10.92 -6.69
CA GLY A 95 -7.57 -11.39 -5.87
C GLY A 95 -8.69 -10.36 -5.82
N GLU A 96 -9.83 -10.78 -5.30
CA GLU A 96 -10.96 -9.90 -5.04
C GLU A 96 -11.18 -9.79 -3.53
N ILE A 97 -11.13 -8.58 -2.98
CA ILE A 97 -11.54 -8.30 -1.61
C ILE A 97 -13.00 -7.86 -1.67
N ARG A 98 -13.85 -8.60 -0.96
CA ARG A 98 -15.29 -8.33 -0.87
C ARG A 98 -15.61 -7.75 0.50
N ILE A 99 -16.31 -6.63 0.53
CA ILE A 99 -16.79 -5.99 1.75
C ILE A 99 -18.33 -6.08 1.75
N SER A 100 -18.89 -6.83 2.68
CA SER A 100 -20.34 -7.00 2.86
C SER A 100 -20.93 -5.80 3.58
N ASN A 101 -22.11 -5.34 3.14
CA ASN A 101 -22.83 -4.27 3.84
C ASN A 101 -23.33 -4.74 5.21
N ASP A 102 -23.71 -6.01 5.35
CA ASP A 102 -24.14 -6.58 6.63
C ASP A 102 -23.01 -6.58 7.65
N ASP A 103 -21.79 -6.98 7.26
CA ASP A 103 -20.64 -7.01 8.16
C ASP A 103 -20.22 -5.59 8.57
N VAL A 104 -20.23 -4.65 7.62
CA VAL A 104 -19.92 -3.24 7.91
C VAL A 104 -20.97 -2.64 8.85
N SER A 105 -22.25 -2.94 8.63
CA SER A 105 -23.34 -2.45 9.50
C SER A 105 -23.29 -3.06 10.90
N ALA A 106 -22.74 -4.27 11.05
CA ALA A 106 -22.52 -4.91 12.34
C ALA A 106 -21.24 -4.43 13.04
N ALA A 107 -20.32 -3.75 12.33
CA ALA A 107 -19.07 -3.27 12.90
C ALA A 107 -19.30 -2.01 13.76
N SER A 108 -18.67 -1.96 14.93
CA SER A 108 -18.68 -0.77 15.79
C SER A 108 -17.90 0.40 15.18
N ASP A 109 -16.90 0.10 14.36
CA ASP A 109 -16.15 1.06 13.55
C ASP A 109 -16.01 0.54 12.10
N PRO A 110 -16.85 1.04 11.17
CA PRO A 110 -16.80 0.70 9.76
C PRO A 110 -15.45 0.95 9.08
N ILE A 111 -14.74 2.02 9.48
CA ILE A 111 -13.48 2.43 8.85
C ILE A 111 -12.35 1.51 9.32
N ALA A 112 -12.25 1.27 10.62
CA ALA A 112 -11.31 0.29 11.16
C ALA A 112 -11.58 -1.10 10.55
N PHE A 113 -12.84 -1.51 10.42
CA PHE A 113 -13.22 -2.77 9.78
C PHE A 113 -12.73 -2.86 8.33
N LEU A 114 -12.91 -1.80 7.53
CA LEU A 114 -12.42 -1.74 6.16
C LEU A 114 -10.89 -1.93 6.10
N ARG A 115 -10.15 -1.17 6.92
CA ARG A 115 -8.69 -1.23 6.94
C ARG A 115 -8.19 -2.61 7.37
N GLN A 116 -8.77 -3.17 8.42
CA GLN A 116 -8.46 -4.52 8.91
C GLN A 116 -8.75 -5.59 7.86
N THR A 117 -9.87 -5.49 7.14
CA THR A 117 -10.23 -6.45 6.10
C THR A 117 -9.24 -6.41 4.94
N ILE A 118 -8.83 -5.21 4.52
CA ILE A 118 -7.80 -5.05 3.48
C ILE A 118 -6.46 -5.60 3.97
N HIS A 119 -6.04 -5.25 5.19
CA HIS A 119 -4.80 -5.74 5.80
C HIS A 119 -4.77 -7.27 5.83
N ALA A 120 -5.82 -7.90 6.37
CA ALA A 120 -5.91 -9.35 6.47
C ALA A 120 -5.86 -10.03 5.10
N ALA A 121 -6.55 -9.48 4.10
CA ALA A 121 -6.53 -10.01 2.74
C ALA A 121 -5.14 -9.93 2.08
N VAL A 122 -4.45 -8.78 2.23
CA VAL A 122 -3.10 -8.61 1.67
C VAL A 122 -2.09 -9.50 2.42
N ALA A 123 -2.21 -9.62 3.74
CA ALA A 123 -1.38 -10.53 4.53
C ALA A 123 -1.59 -12.01 4.15
N ASP A 124 -2.82 -12.45 3.86
CA ASP A 124 -3.09 -13.79 3.34
C ASP A 124 -2.40 -14.01 1.99
N LEU A 125 -2.49 -13.02 1.09
CA LEU A 125 -1.79 -13.09 -0.20
C LEU A 125 -0.27 -13.19 -0.05
N MET A 126 0.33 -12.38 0.83
CA MET A 126 1.77 -12.47 1.13
C MET A 126 2.16 -13.84 1.65
N SER A 127 1.33 -14.44 2.52
CA SER A 127 1.55 -15.79 3.05
C SER A 127 1.52 -16.86 1.93
N ARG A 128 0.62 -16.70 0.94
CA ARG A 128 0.56 -17.58 -0.23
C ARG A 128 1.76 -17.43 -1.16
N ILE A 129 2.35 -16.23 -1.25
CA ILE A 129 3.61 -16.02 -1.98
C ILE A 129 4.72 -16.77 -1.24
N ALA A 130 4.88 -16.56 0.06
CA ALA A 130 5.91 -17.20 0.89
C ALA A 130 5.86 -18.73 0.81
N ALA A 131 4.66 -19.30 0.76
CA ALA A 131 4.46 -20.75 0.60
C ALA A 131 4.96 -21.30 -0.76
N ARG A 132 5.21 -20.43 -1.75
CA ARG A 132 5.58 -20.80 -3.13
C ARG A 132 6.92 -20.22 -3.58
N ASP A 133 7.41 -19.19 -2.92
CA ASP A 133 8.67 -18.49 -3.19
C ASP A 133 9.43 -18.34 -1.86
N THR A 134 10.42 -19.21 -1.64
CA THR A 134 11.20 -19.23 -0.39
C THR A 134 12.15 -18.04 -0.25
N ALA A 135 12.37 -17.27 -1.32
CA ALA A 135 13.16 -16.04 -1.28
C ALA A 135 12.32 -14.82 -0.88
N PHE A 136 11.00 -14.98 -0.71
CA PHE A 136 10.10 -13.91 -0.31
C PHE A 136 10.13 -13.70 1.20
N ASP A 137 10.58 -12.52 1.63
CA ASP A 137 10.57 -12.10 3.03
C ASP A 137 9.17 -11.61 3.43
N VAL A 138 8.37 -12.51 4.00
CA VAL A 138 6.99 -12.21 4.38
C VAL A 138 6.87 -11.17 5.49
N ASP A 139 7.82 -11.16 6.44
CA ASP A 139 7.77 -10.27 7.59
C ASP A 139 8.13 -8.84 7.18
N ALA A 140 9.16 -8.67 6.34
CA ALA A 140 9.50 -7.37 5.76
C ALA A 140 8.37 -6.81 4.90
N GLU A 141 7.68 -7.65 4.12
CA GLU A 141 6.57 -7.20 3.27
C GLU A 141 5.31 -6.88 4.09
N ARG A 142 5.04 -7.61 5.19
CA ARG A 142 3.95 -7.28 6.12
C ARG A 142 4.17 -5.97 6.85
N GLY A 143 5.41 -5.66 7.24
CA GLY A 143 5.73 -4.37 7.87
C GLY A 143 5.33 -3.16 7.01
N LYS A 144 5.33 -3.31 5.68
CA LYS A 144 4.95 -2.24 4.73
C LYS A 144 3.46 -1.90 4.73
N ILE A 145 2.61 -2.78 5.28
CA ILE A 145 1.16 -2.57 5.35
C ILE A 145 0.65 -2.35 6.78
N ALA A 146 1.54 -2.25 7.76
CA ALA A 146 1.18 -2.07 9.18
C ALA A 146 0.33 -0.81 9.41
N PHE A 147 0.56 0.27 8.66
CA PHE A 147 -0.23 1.52 8.71
C PHE A 147 -1.73 1.33 8.48
N LEU A 148 -2.16 0.21 7.88
CA LEU A 148 -3.58 -0.10 7.73
C LEU A 148 -4.23 -0.32 9.09
N ILE A 149 -3.54 -0.95 10.04
CA ILE A 149 -4.07 -1.30 11.36
C ILE A 149 -3.52 -0.45 12.50
N ASP A 150 -2.46 0.34 12.26
CA ASP A 150 -1.99 1.36 13.18
C ASP A 150 -2.87 2.62 13.09
N GLU A 151 -3.64 2.88 14.15
CA GLU A 151 -4.51 4.05 14.31
C GLU A 151 -3.73 5.39 14.35
N GLU A 152 -2.41 5.36 14.61
CA GLU A 152 -1.56 6.56 14.76
C GLU A 152 -1.01 7.13 13.45
N ALA A 153 -1.13 6.45 12.30
CA ALA A 153 -0.57 6.92 11.03
C ALA A 153 -1.48 7.95 10.33
N THR A 154 -1.89 8.99 11.05
CA THR A 154 -2.34 10.24 10.44
C THR A 154 -1.08 11.07 10.21
N PRO A 155 -0.64 11.35 8.98
CA PRO A 155 0.34 12.41 8.81
C PRO A 155 -0.33 13.69 9.30
N ASP A 156 0.18 14.23 10.41
CA ASP A 156 -0.18 15.53 10.94
C ASP A 156 -0.36 16.52 9.78
N ALA A 157 -1.60 16.93 9.57
CA ALA A 157 -1.86 18.15 8.84
C ALA A 157 -1.37 19.28 9.74
N ASP A 158 -0.21 19.83 9.38
CA ASP A 158 0.24 21.15 9.80
C ASP A 158 0.58 21.30 11.31
N ALA A 159 1.70 20.70 11.72
CA ALA A 159 2.47 21.22 12.84
C ALA A 159 3.14 22.54 12.41
N ALA A 160 2.38 23.63 12.40
CA ALA A 160 2.95 24.97 12.39
C ALA A 160 3.72 25.17 13.72
N PRO A 161 4.98 25.63 13.68
CA PRO A 161 5.78 25.76 14.89
C PRO A 161 5.24 26.89 15.77
N ASP A 162 5.10 26.55 17.04
CA ASP A 162 5.03 27.45 18.18
C ASP A 162 6.08 28.57 18.04
N ALA A 163 5.59 29.80 17.98
CA ALA A 163 6.39 30.98 18.28
C ALA A 163 5.70 31.75 19.40
N ALA A 164 5.77 31.20 20.62
CA ALA A 164 5.68 32.01 21.82
C ALA A 164 6.86 32.98 21.89
N THR A 165 6.60 34.26 22.17
CA THR A 165 7.35 35.03 23.18
C THR A 165 6.50 36.21 23.67
N PRO A 166 6.51 36.53 24.99
CA PRO A 166 5.49 37.33 25.66
C PRO A 166 5.93 38.76 26.03
N ALA A 167 4.98 39.47 26.64
CA ALA A 167 5.12 40.54 27.63
C ALA A 167 5.39 41.99 27.17
N ALA A 168 4.42 42.85 27.47
CA ALA A 168 4.51 44.14 28.19
C ALA A 168 3.32 45.01 27.76
N GLU A 169 2.63 45.82 28.57
CA GLU A 169 2.61 46.10 30.00
C GLU A 169 1.40 47.04 30.20
N LYS A 170 0.90 47.13 31.43
CA LYS A 170 -0.27 47.90 31.89
C LYS A 170 -0.22 49.40 31.50
N THR A 171 -1.41 50.01 31.35
CA THR A 171 -1.95 51.10 32.22
C THR A 171 -2.83 52.10 31.46
N SER A 172 -4.05 52.28 31.99
CA SER A 172 -4.98 53.43 31.98
C SER A 172 -4.68 54.67 31.13
N GLN A 173 -5.65 55.11 30.32
CA GLN A 173 -6.72 56.07 30.67
C GLN A 173 -7.80 56.08 29.58
#